data_AF-A0A933XN36-F1
#
_entry.id   AF-A0A933XN36-F1
#
_cell.length_a   1.000
_cell.length_b   1.000
_cell.length_c   1.000
_cell.angle_alpha   90.00
_cell.angle_beta   90.00
_cell.angle_gamma   90.00
#
_symmetry.space_group_name_H-M   'P 1'
#
loop_
_entity.id
_entity.type
_entity.pdbx_description
1 polymer ?
#
loop_
_entity_poly.entity_id
_entity_poly.type
_entity_poly.pdbx_seq_one_letter_code
_entity_poly.pdbx_strand_id
1 'polypeptide(L)' 'MRTFIWWFCMGAFTTLAVLMVQGGVRDLLYETHPSGSASAYLSFATTILGGGLLAGCLALIMVRLK' A
#
# COMPACT_ATOMS: atom_id res chain seq x y z
N MET A 1 12.72 2.91 -15.25
CA MET A 1 12.72 2.51 -13.83
C MET A 1 12.50 3.67 -12.86
N ARG A 2 13.24 4.79 -12.93
CA ARG A 2 13.06 5.95 -12.01
C ARG A 2 11.62 6.45 -11.90
N THR A 3 10.91 6.66 -13.02
CA THR A 3 9.52 7.12 -13.02
C THR A 3 8.56 6.11 -12.39
N PHE A 4 8.79 4.81 -12.62
CA PHE A 4 8.00 3.73 -12.03
C PHE A 4 8.17 3.68 -10.50
N ILE A 5 9.41 3.71 -10.02
CA ILE A 5 9.71 3.68 -8.57
C ILE A 5 9.14 4.91 -7.87
N TRP A 6 9.24 6.09 -8.50
CA TRP A 6 8.69 7.32 -7.94
C TRP A 6 7.16 7.27 -7.80
N TRP A 7 6.46 6.82 -8.84
CA TRP A 7 5.00 6.64 -8.81
C TRP A 7 4.56 5.50 -7.89
N PHE A 8 5.32 4.42 -7.83
CA PHE A 8 5.10 3.32 -6.88
C PHE A 8 5.19 3.80 -5.44
N CYS A 9 6.23 4.59 -5.10
CA CYS A 9 6.37 5.20 -3.78
C CYS A 9 5.20 6.13 -3.46
N MET A 10 4.75 6.96 -4.40
CA MET A 10 3.59 7.84 -4.21
C MET A 10 2.29 7.05 -3.95
N GLY A 11 2.07 5.96 -4.69
CA GLY A 11 0.91 5.07 -4.49
C GLY A 11 0.96 4.35 -3.14
N ALA A 12 2.12 3.83 -2.74
CA ALA A 12 2.32 3.20 -1.44
C ALA A 12 2.17 4.19 -0.27
N PHE A 13 2.62 5.44 -0.42
CA PHE A 13 2.44 6.48 0.59
C PHE A 13 0.98 6.86 0.76
N THR A 14 0.23 6.91 -0.35
CA THR A 14 -1.19 7.24 -0.34
C THR A 14 -2.01 6.15 0.36
N THR A 15 -1.73 4.87 0.07
CA THR A 15 -2.41 3.77 0.78
C THR A 15 -2.05 3.73 2.25
N LEU A 16 -0.78 3.99 2.60
CA LEU A 16 -0.37 4.09 4.00
C LEU A 16 -1.07 5.25 4.73
N ALA A 17 -1.20 6.42 4.09
CA ALA A 17 -1.95 7.56 4.65
C ALA A 17 -3.43 7.23 4.84
N VAL A 18 -4.05 6.54 3.89
CA VAL A 18 -5.45 6.11 3.94
C VAL A 18 -5.68 5.04 5.03
N LEU A 19 -4.72 4.14 5.24
CA LEU A 19 -4.76 3.16 6.34
C LEU A 19 -4.60 3.81 7.72
N MET A 20 -3.78 4.87 7.82
CA MET A 20 -3.67 5.68 9.04
C MET A 20 -4.99 6.41 9.36
N VAL A 21 -5.65 6.98 8.35
CA VAL A 21 -6.92 7.72 8.51
C VAL A 21 -8.09 6.80 8.84
N GLN A 22 -8.20 5.63 8.20
CA GLN A 22 -9.26 4.66 8.48
C GLN A 22 -9.09 3.92 9.82
N GLY A 23 -7.99 4.16 10.53
CA GLY A 23 -7.73 3.51 11.81
C GLY A 23 -7.10 2.13 11.71
N GLY A 24 -6.60 1.71 10.54
CA GLY A 24 -5.93 0.42 10.36
C GLY A 24 -4.67 0.24 11.22
N VAL A 25 -3.97 1.33 11.55
CA VAL A 25 -2.85 1.29 12.52
C VAL A 25 -3.33 1.13 13.95
N ARG A 26 -4.51 1.67 14.30
CA ARG A 26 -5.13 1.39 15.60
C ARG A 26 -5.61 -0.05 15.68
N ASP A 27 -6.13 -0.61 14.59
CA ASP A 27 -6.52 -2.01 14.50
C ASP A 27 -5.33 -2.94 14.75
N LEU A 28 -4.19 -2.69 14.09
CA LEU A 28 -2.93 -3.42 14.30
C LEU A 28 -2.29 -3.23 15.69
N LEU A 29 -2.46 -2.07 16.32
CA LEU A 29 -1.83 -1.75 17.61
C LEU A 29 -2.70 -2.11 18.83
N TYR A 30 -4.03 -2.09 18.70
CA TYR A 30 -4.96 -2.39 19.80
C TYR A 30 -5.54 -3.80 19.74
N GLU A 31 -5.48 -4.54 18.62
CA GLU A 31 -5.94 -5.93 18.58
C GLU A 31 -5.02 -6.88 19.36
N THR A 32 -5.44 -7.08 20.61
CA THR A 32 -5.04 -8.12 21.53
C THR A 32 -5.71 -9.45 21.11
N HIS A 33 -5.37 -9.99 19.93
CA HIS A 33 -5.90 -11.29 19.48
C HIS A 33 -4.77 -12.33 19.28
N PRO A 34 -4.68 -13.36 20.14
CA PRO A 34 -3.55 -14.32 20.17
C PRO A 34 -3.50 -15.33 19.00
N SER A 35 -4.32 -15.18 17.94
CA SER A 35 -4.44 -16.19 16.88
C SER A 35 -4.47 -15.69 15.43
N GLY A 36 -4.30 -14.38 15.16
CA GLY A 36 -4.47 -13.83 13.79
C GLY A 36 -3.41 -12.86 13.26
N SER A 37 -2.39 -12.51 14.06
CA SER A 37 -1.46 -11.39 13.79
C SER A 37 -0.74 -11.46 12.43
N ALA A 38 -0.34 -12.67 11.99
CA ALA A 38 0.40 -12.83 10.73
C ALA A 38 -0.47 -12.55 9.49
N SER A 39 -1.76 -12.92 9.52
CA SER A 39 -2.69 -12.75 8.38
C SER A 39 -3.10 -11.29 8.20
N ALA A 40 -3.31 -10.58 9.32
CA ALA A 40 -3.57 -9.15 9.31
C ALA A 40 -2.37 -8.40 8.70
N TYR A 41 -1.15 -8.64 9.20
CA TYR A 41 0.07 -8.03 8.64
C TYR A 41 0.25 -8.31 7.14
N LEU A 42 -0.04 -9.53 6.68
CA LEU A 42 0.03 -9.90 5.26
C LEU A 42 -1.00 -9.15 4.41
N SER A 43 -2.23 -8.98 4.92
CA SER A 43 -3.29 -8.24 4.24
C SER A 43 -2.98 -6.74 4.14
N PHE A 44 -2.37 -6.18 5.19
CA PHE A 44 -1.85 -4.80 5.18
C PHE A 44 -0.72 -4.62 4.17
N ALA A 45 0.26 -5.53 4.17
CA ALA A 45 1.39 -5.47 3.24
C ALA A 45 0.96 -5.62 1.78
N THR A 46 0.04 -6.54 1.50
CA THR A 46 -0.51 -6.74 0.15
C THR A 46 -1.36 -5.55 -0.31
N THR A 47 -2.07 -4.87 0.60
CA THR A 47 -2.82 -3.63 0.28
C THR A 47 -1.88 -2.48 -0.08
N ILE A 48 -0.80 -2.28 0.70
CA ILE A 48 0.20 -1.24 0.42
C ILE A 48 0.93 -1.52 -0.90
N LEU A 49 1.38 -2.76 -1.10
CA LEU A 49 2.03 -3.18 -2.34
C LEU A 49 1.08 -3.11 -3.54
N GLY A 50 -0.19 -3.49 -3.37
CA GLY A 50 -1.20 -3.42 -4.43
C GLY A 50 -1.47 -1.98 -4.90
N GLY A 51 -1.62 -1.04 -3.97
CA GLY A 51 -1.79 0.38 -4.31
C GLY A 51 -0.55 1.00 -4.97
N GLY A 52 0.65 0.66 -4.49
CA GLY A 52 1.90 1.06 -5.14
C GLY A 52 2.04 0.48 -6.55
N LEU A 53 1.73 -0.81 -6.73
CA LEU A 53 1.84 -1.50 -8.02
C LEU A 53 0.87 -0.92 -9.06
N LEU A 54 -0.38 -0.63 -8.67
CA LEU A 54 -1.37 0.04 -9.52
C LEU A 54 -0.88 1.42 -9.98
N ALA A 55 -0.39 2.25 -9.06
CA ALA A 55 0.15 3.57 -9.38
C ALA A 55 1.40 3.49 -10.28
N GLY A 56 2.30 2.55 -10.00
CA GLY A 56 3.48 2.29 -10.83
C GLY A 56 3.12 1.81 -12.24
N CYS A 57 2.17 0.87 -12.37
CA CYS A 57 1.71 0.37 -13.66
C CYS A 57 1.03 1.49 -14.49
N LEU A 58 0.21 2.33 -13.88
CA LEU A 58 -0.39 3.51 -14.53
C LEU A 58 0.68 4.47 -15.07
N ALA A 59 1.73 4.71 -14.30
CA ALA A 59 2.84 5.56 -14.73
C ALA A 59 3.61 4.98 -15.93
N LEU A 60 3.78 3.66 -16.00
CA LEU A 60 4.38 3.00 -17.16
C LEU A 60 3.49 3.10 -18.40
N ILE A 61 2.17 2.93 -18.24
CA ILE A 61 1.22 3.07 -19.36
C ILE A 61 1.24 4.51 -19.88
N MET A 62 1.18 5.51 -19.00
CA MET A 62 1.24 6.94 -19.37
C MET A 62 2.55 7.30 -20.08
N VAL A 63 3.68 6.74 -19.64
CA VAL A 63 4.98 6.91 -20.31
C VAL A 63 5.04 6.21 -21.67
N ARG A 64 4.27 5.13 -21.87
CA ARG A 64 4.20 4.40 -23.15
C ARG A 64 3.17 4.95 -24.12
N LEU A 65 2.15 5.67 -23.62
CA LEU A 65 1.16 6.37 -24.43
C LEU A 65 1.67 7.71 -24.97
N LYS A 66 2.80 8.19 -24.44
CA LYS A 66 3.51 9.39 -24.88
C LYS A 66 4.54 9.05 -25.94
#